data_AF-A0A379TYU2-F1
#
_entry.id   AF-A0A379TYU2-F1
#
_cell.length_a   1.000
_cell.length_b   1.000
_cell.length_c   1.000
_cell.angle_alpha   90.00
_cell.angle_beta   90.00
_cell.angle_gamma   90.00
#
_symmetry.space_group_name_H-M   'P 1'
#
loop_
_entity.id
_entity.type
_entity.pdbx_description
1 polymer ?
#
loop_
_entity_poly.entity_id
_entity_poly.type
_entity_poly.pdbx_seq_one_letter_code
_entity_poly.pdbx_strand_id
1 'polypeptide(L)' 'MIMTSEPDGRGQQFIATMCEKVSQSREHFPAAECWADGGITLRAARLLAAAGAQHLVIGRALFTTANHNVTLSQFTAL' A
#
# COMPACT_ATOMS: atom_id res chain seq x y z
N MET A 1 -4.02 4.22 -9.92
CA MET A 1 -2.91 3.94 -9.00
C MET A 1 -2.59 5.22 -8.21
N ILE A 2 -2.42 5.11 -6.89
CA ILE A 2 -2.16 6.22 -5.98
C ILE A 2 -0.80 6.00 -5.34
N MET A 3 0.11 6.98 -5.50
CA MET A 3 1.40 6.97 -4.82
C MET A 3 1.23 7.38 -3.36
N THR A 4 1.77 6.58 -2.44
CA THR A 4 1.70 6.76 -0.98
C THR A 4 3.06 7.11 -0.38
N SER A 5 4.06 7.43 -1.20
CA SER A 5 5.35 7.97 -0.79
C SER A 5 5.93 8.87 -1.88
N GLU A 6 6.72 9.86 -1.51
CA GLU A 6 7.46 10.67 -2.47
C GLU A 6 8.74 9.96 -2.95
N PRO A 7 9.13 10.09 -4.24
CA PRO A 7 10.42 9.64 -4.77
C PRO A 7 11.54 10.62 -4.38
N ASP A 8 11.64 10.91 -3.09
CA ASP A 8 12.48 11.97 -2.53
C ASP A 8 13.95 11.59 -2.31
N GLY A 9 14.31 10.33 -2.58
CA GLY A 9 15.64 9.78 -2.28
C GLY A 9 15.93 9.61 -0.78
N ARG A 10 14.95 9.87 0.12
CA ARG A 10 15.09 9.84 1.59
C ARG A 10 14.35 8.65 2.20
N GLY A 11 14.44 7.52 1.52
CA GLY A 11 13.81 6.28 1.97
C GLY A 11 12.31 6.20 1.69
N GLN A 12 11.71 7.14 0.94
CA GLN A 12 10.37 6.98 0.34
C GLN A 12 9.36 6.47 1.37
N GLN A 13 9.16 7.26 2.43
CA GLN A 13 8.34 6.87 3.58
C GLN A 13 6.85 6.94 3.25
N PHE A 14 6.06 6.06 3.89
CA PHE A 14 4.62 6.03 3.73
C PHE A 14 3.95 7.31 4.28
N ILE A 15 3.09 7.92 3.47
CA ILE A 15 2.34 9.15 3.76
C ILE A 15 0.90 8.76 4.08
N ALA A 16 0.57 8.65 5.36
CA ALA A 16 -0.73 8.13 5.81
C ALA A 16 -1.94 8.94 5.31
N THR A 17 -1.79 10.25 5.08
CA THR A 17 -2.86 11.09 4.53
C THR A 17 -3.24 10.70 3.10
N MET A 18 -2.41 9.94 2.37
CA MET A 18 -2.78 9.41 1.05
C MET A 18 -3.89 8.36 1.12
N CYS A 19 -4.19 7.77 2.28
CA CYS A 19 -5.38 6.94 2.46
C CYS A 19 -6.68 7.69 2.15
N GLU A 20 -6.73 9.02 2.37
CA GLU A 20 -7.91 9.82 2.02
C GLU A 20 -8.16 9.81 0.51
N LYS A 21 -7.09 9.88 -0.30
CA LYS A 21 -7.20 9.78 -1.76
C LYS A 21 -7.64 8.40 -2.21
N VAL A 22 -7.26 7.34 -1.48
CA VAL A 22 -7.74 5.96 -1.74
C VAL A 22 -9.25 5.90 -1.53
N SER A 23 -9.76 6.39 -0.39
CA SER A 23 -11.20 6.45 -0.11
C SER A 23 -11.96 7.27 -1.16
N GLN A 24 -11.46 8.46 -1.49
CA GLN A 24 -12.06 9.33 -2.53
C GLN A 24 -12.04 8.67 -3.91
N SER A 25 -10.94 8.02 -4.27
CA SER A 25 -10.86 7.28 -5.53
C SER A 25 -11.87 6.13 -5.55
N ARG A 26 -12.10 5.47 -4.41
CA ARG A 26 -13.07 4.38 -4.34
C ARG A 26 -14.49 4.89 -4.52
N GLU A 27 -14.82 6.03 -3.90
CA GLU A 27 -16.12 6.70 -4.00
C GLU A 27 -16.41 7.22 -5.42
N HIS A 28 -15.47 7.95 -6.02
CA HIS A 28 -15.72 8.63 -7.30
C HIS A 28 -15.57 7.73 -8.53
N PHE A 29 -14.79 6.65 -8.42
CA PHE A 29 -14.50 5.77 -9.56
C PHE A 29 -14.78 4.30 -9.24
N PRO A 30 -15.98 3.90 -8.79
CA PRO A 30 -16.25 2.58 -8.21
C PRO A 30 -15.95 1.39 -9.13
N ALA A 31 -15.99 1.60 -10.45
CA ALA A 31 -15.68 0.56 -11.45
C ALA A 31 -14.17 0.38 -11.71
N ALA A 32 -13.34 1.36 -11.35
CA ALA A 32 -11.89 1.28 -11.57
C ALA A 32 -11.20 0.51 -10.44
N GLU A 33 -10.15 -0.24 -10.76
CA GLU A 33 -9.31 -0.86 -9.74
C GLU A 33 -8.48 0.19 -8.98
N CYS A 34 -8.46 0.10 -7.66
CA CYS A 34 -7.66 0.98 -6.82
C CYS A 34 -6.35 0.31 -6.39
N TRP A 35 -5.25 0.74 -6.98
CA TRP A 35 -3.89 0.31 -6.67
C TRP A 35 -3.18 1.36 -5.80
N ALA A 36 -2.48 0.92 -4.75
CA ALA A 36 -1.62 1.78 -3.93
C ALA A 36 -0.15 1.33 -3.99
N ASP A 37 0.77 2.29 -4.10
CA ASP A 37 2.20 2.04 -4.23
C ASP A 37 3.03 3.08 -3.46
N GLY A 38 4.05 2.64 -2.74
CA GLY A 38 5.02 3.53 -2.08
C GLY A 38 5.10 3.34 -0.57
N GLY A 39 6.25 2.87 -0.09
CA GLY A 39 6.53 2.75 1.34
C GLY A 39 5.67 1.71 2.09
N ILE A 40 5.04 0.76 1.38
CA ILE A 40 4.07 -0.17 1.97
C ILE A 40 4.76 -1.15 2.94
N THR A 41 4.40 -1.03 4.22
CA THR A 41 4.65 -1.98 5.31
C THR A 41 3.37 -2.74 5.65
N LEU A 42 3.41 -3.78 6.49
CA LEU A 42 2.18 -4.49 6.92
C LEU A 42 1.17 -3.55 7.60
N ARG A 43 1.65 -2.58 8.39
CA ARG A 43 0.78 -1.55 9.00
C ARG A 43 0.15 -0.65 7.94
N ALA A 44 0.93 -0.18 6.97
CA ALA A 44 0.42 0.67 5.89
C ALA A 44 -0.59 -0.08 5.01
N ALA A 45 -0.33 -1.36 4.71
CA ALA A 45 -1.23 -2.22 3.96
C ALA A 45 -2.60 -2.36 4.63
N ARG A 46 -2.65 -2.52 5.97
CA ARG A 46 -3.92 -2.52 6.72
C ARG A 46 -4.70 -1.21 6.58
N LEU A 47 -4.01 -0.07 6.63
CA LEU A 47 -4.64 1.24 6.47
C LEU A 47 -5.18 1.43 5.04
N LEU A 48 -4.42 1.01 4.04
CA LEU A 48 -4.83 1.11 2.63
C LEU A 48 -5.99 0.17 2.30
N ALA A 49 -5.96 -1.06 2.81
CA ALA A 49 -7.07 -2.01 2.67
C ALA A 49 -8.34 -1.46 3.32
N ALA A 50 -8.25 -0.90 4.54
CA ALA A 50 -9.37 -0.25 5.21
C ALA A 50 -9.90 0.98 4.46
N ALA A 51 -9.03 1.70 3.74
CA ALA A 51 -9.42 2.82 2.87
C ALA A 51 -10.03 2.38 1.52
N GLY A 52 -9.99 1.08 1.18
CA GLY A 52 -10.59 0.53 -0.03
C GLY A 52 -9.62 0.25 -1.19
N ALA A 53 -8.31 0.22 -0.94
CA ALA A 53 -7.35 -0.27 -1.94
C ALA A 53 -7.57 -1.77 -2.20
N GLN A 54 -7.62 -2.17 -3.47
CA GLN A 54 -7.83 -3.56 -3.89
C GLN A 54 -6.50 -4.25 -4.22
N HIS A 55 -5.49 -3.47 -4.60
CA HIS A 55 -4.17 -3.96 -4.98
C HIS A 55 -3.08 -3.13 -4.29
N LEU A 56 -2.06 -3.81 -3.80
CA LEU A 56 -0.93 -3.22 -3.09
C LEU A 56 0.37 -3.60 -3.77
N VAL A 57 1.22 -2.60 -4.05
CA VAL A 57 2.57 -2.83 -4.59
C VAL A 57 3.57 -2.96 -3.43
N ILE A 58 4.05 -4.18 -3.21
CA ILE A 58 4.96 -4.47 -2.09
C ILE A 58 6.37 -4.67 -2.62
N GLY A 59 7.28 -3.79 -2.20
CA GLY A 59 8.71 -3.87 -2.51
C GLY A 59 9.52 -4.25 -1.27
N ARG A 60 10.22 -3.26 -0.71
CA ARG A 60 11.19 -3.43 0.39
C ARG A 60 10.67 -4.29 1.55
N ALA A 61 9.44 -4.08 2.00
CA ALA A 61 8.87 -4.82 3.12
C ALA A 61 8.81 -6.34 2.90
N LEU A 62 8.79 -6.82 1.65
CA LEU A 62 8.87 -8.24 1.30
C LEU A 62 10.32 -8.66 1.07
N PHE A 63 11.06 -7.94 0.23
CA PHE A 63 12.36 -8.39 -0.29
C PHE A 63 13.56 -8.14 0.64
N THR A 64 13.37 -7.44 1.77
CA THR A 64 14.42 -7.26 2.78
C THR A 64 14.24 -8.17 3.99
N THR A 65 13.34 -9.15 3.95
CA THR A 65 13.12 -10.09 5.07
C THR A 65 13.91 -11.37 4.90
N ALA A 66 14.13 -12.09 5.99
CA ALA A 66 14.83 -13.36 5.96
C ALA A 66 14.03 -14.48 5.26
N ASN A 67 12.70 -14.36 5.18
CA ASN A 67 11.83 -15.37 4.59
C ASN A 67 10.63 -14.71 3.92
N HIS A 68 10.70 -14.60 2.58
CA HIS A 68 9.65 -13.97 1.78
C HIS A 68 8.30 -14.69 1.90
N ASN A 69 8.27 -16.02 2.06
CA ASN A 69 7.01 -16.76 2.15
C ASN A 69 6.25 -16.44 3.44
N VAL A 70 6.96 -16.31 4.57
CA VAL A 70 6.38 -15.90 5.86
C VAL A 70 5.87 -14.46 5.79
N THR A 71 6.62 -13.58 5.14
CA THR A 71 6.17 -12.19 4.98
C THR A 71 4.99 -12.07 4.03
N LEU A 72 5.01 -12.78 2.90
CA LEU A 72 3.91 -12.80 1.94
C LEU A 72 2.61 -13.31 2.60
N SER A 73 2.69 -14.36 3.43
CA SER A 73 1.51 -14.89 4.11
C SER A 73 0.86 -13.88 5.06
N GLN A 74 1.64 -12.99 5.68
CA GLN A 74 1.11 -11.91 6.52
C GLN A 74 0.34 -10.87 5.70
N PHE A 75 0.79 -10.57 4.47
CA PHE A 75 0.10 -9.64 3.58
C PHE A 75 -1.14 -10.24 2.91
N THR A 76 -1.12 -11.53 2.58
CA THR A 76 -2.29 -12.21 2.01
C THR A 76 -3.39 -12.50 3.03
N ALA A 77 -3.09 -12.38 4.32
CA ALA A 77 -4.05 -12.55 5.42
C ALA A 77 -4.76 -11.25 5.83
N LEU A 78 -4.57 -10.16 5.06
CA LEU A 78 -5.28 -8.89 5.21
C LEU A 78 -6.69 -8.98 4.61
#